data_AF-A0A392QRS8-F1
#
_entry.id   AF-A0A392QRS8-F1
#
_cell.length_a   1.000
_cell.length_b   1.000
_cell.length_c   1.000
_cell.angle_alpha   90.00
_cell.angle_beta   90.00
_cell.angle_gamma   90.00
#
_symmetry.space_group_name_H-M   'P 1'
#
loop_
_entity.id
_entity.type
_entity.pdbx_description
1 polymer ?
#
loop_
_entity_poly.entity_id
_entity_poly.type
_entity_poly.pdbx_seq_one_letter_code
_entity_poly.pdbx_strand_id
1 'polypeptide(L)'
;MNPKPLVFDRIDTDDQSKLEEVDGSNVNLDNKLNDFSENKDERELSEIEKEAWKLLRGAVVTYCGNPVGTVAANDPADKQPLNYDQVFIRDFVPSALAFLLNGEGEIVKNFLLHTLQLQ
;
A
#
# COMPACT_ATOMS: atom_id res chain seq x y z
N MET A 1 -17.39 -27.25 15.00
CA MET A 1 -18.33 -26.14 15.25
C MET A 1 -18.25 -25.21 14.06
N ASN A 2 -19.35 -25.00 13.34
CA ASN A 2 -19.36 -24.06 12.21
C ASN A 2 -19.67 -22.65 12.74
N PRO A 3 -18.84 -21.64 12.46
CA PRO A 3 -19.18 -20.27 12.83
C PRO A 3 -20.40 -19.80 12.03
N LYS A 4 -21.31 -19.09 12.70
CA LYS A 4 -22.47 -18.46 12.05
C LYS A 4 -21.99 -17.29 11.18
N PRO A 5 -22.58 -17.08 10.00
CA PRO A 5 -22.21 -15.97 9.13
C PRO A 5 -22.64 -14.64 9.75
N LEU A 6 -21.80 -13.61 9.59
CA LEU A 6 -22.10 -12.24 10.00
C LEU A 6 -23.06 -11.62 8.98
N VAL A 7 -24.24 -11.23 9.46
CA VAL A 7 -25.23 -10.46 8.70
C VAL A 7 -24.92 -8.98 8.97
N PHE A 8 -24.62 -8.21 7.94
CA PHE A 8 -24.50 -6.76 8.03
C PHE A 8 -25.85 -6.14 7.67
N ASP A 9 -26.38 -5.30 8.55
CA ASP A 9 -27.57 -4.49 8.26
C ASP A 9 -27.22 -3.44 7.20
N ARG A 10 -28.08 -3.33 6.19
CA ARG A 10 -27.96 -2.37 5.11
C ARG A 10 -28.21 -0.97 5.67
N ILE A 11 -27.30 -0.05 5.40
CA ILE A 11 -27.52 1.38 5.63
C ILE A 11 -28.37 1.88 4.47
N ASP A 12 -29.61 2.28 4.77
CA ASP A 12 -30.47 2.95 3.80
C ASP A 12 -29.94 4.38 3.59
N THR A 13 -29.33 4.62 2.44
CA THR A 13 -29.03 5.98 1.97
C THR A 13 -29.97 6.27 0.81
N ASP A 14 -31.12 6.88 1.14
CA ASP A 14 -31.94 7.59 0.16
C ASP A 14 -31.12 8.77 -0.38
N ASP A 15 -30.54 8.62 -1.58
CA ASP A 15 -30.32 9.78 -2.43
C ASP A 15 -30.44 9.40 -3.91
N GLN A 16 -31.32 10.14 -4.59
CA GLN A 16 -31.86 9.79 -5.89
C GLN A 16 -30.81 9.82 -7.00
N SER A 17 -30.82 8.75 -7.79
CA SER A 17 -30.15 8.61 -9.07
C SER A 17 -30.44 9.76 -10.03
N LYS A 18 -29.38 10.41 -10.53
CA LYS A 18 -29.31 10.83 -11.94
C LYS A 18 -28.03 10.26 -12.53
N LEU A 19 -28.19 9.20 -13.32
CA LEU A 19 -27.17 8.70 -14.23
C LEU A 19 -27.21 9.60 -15.47
N GLU A 20 -26.20 10.43 -15.65
CA GLU A 20 -25.84 10.98 -16.95
C GLU A 20 -24.63 10.20 -17.46
N GLU A 21 -24.80 9.51 -18.59
CA GLU A 21 -23.69 8.93 -19.36
C GLU A 21 -22.82 10.07 -19.90
N VAL A 22 -21.54 10.08 -19.55
CA VAL A 22 -20.54 10.95 -20.18
C VAL A 22 -19.42 10.09 -20.76
N ASP A 23 -19.43 10.07 -22.08
CA ASP A 23 -18.42 9.57 -23.01
C ASP A 23 -17.10 10.35 -22.91
N GLY A 24 -15.99 9.68 -23.20
CA GLY A 24 -14.79 10.31 -23.76
C GLY A 24 -13.88 11.14 -22.84
N SER A 25 -12.87 10.46 -22.27
CA SER A 25 -11.47 10.95 -22.19
C SER A 25 -11.23 12.43 -21.85
N ASN A 26 -11.01 12.73 -20.57
CA ASN A 26 -9.95 13.62 -20.07
C ASN A 26 -10.00 13.67 -18.53
N VAL A 27 -9.38 12.70 -17.87
CA VAL A 27 -9.06 12.87 -16.44
C VAL A 27 -7.77 13.66 -16.35
N ASN A 28 -7.90 14.97 -16.34
CA ASN A 28 -6.80 15.87 -16.06
C ASN A 28 -6.50 15.76 -14.55
N LEU A 29 -5.59 14.84 -14.17
CA LEU A 29 -5.14 14.64 -12.79
C LEU A 29 -4.03 15.64 -12.44
N ASP A 30 -4.22 16.90 -12.79
CA ASP A 30 -3.27 17.96 -12.51
C ASP A 30 -3.74 18.72 -11.27
N ASN A 31 -2.92 18.62 -10.22
CA ASN A 31 -2.83 19.53 -9.07
C ASN A 31 -3.86 19.41 -7.93
N LYS A 32 -4.08 18.22 -7.39
CA LYS A 32 -4.65 18.10 -6.02
C LYS A 32 -4.04 17.00 -5.15
N LEU A 33 -2.72 16.80 -5.24
CA LEU A 33 -1.96 15.92 -4.34
C LEU A 33 -1.10 16.68 -3.32
N ASN A 34 -1.19 18.01 -3.27
CA ASN A 34 -0.39 18.85 -2.36
C ASN A 34 -1.08 19.17 -1.03
N ASP A 35 -2.16 18.47 -0.67
CA ASP A 35 -2.97 18.77 0.52
C ASP A 35 -3.07 17.58 1.50
N PHE A 36 -1.96 16.87 1.69
CA PHE A 36 -1.75 16.04 2.90
C PHE A 36 -0.63 16.62 3.78
N SER A 37 -0.30 17.89 3.55
CA SER A 37 0.59 18.69 4.40
C SER A 37 -0.19 19.18 5.64
N GLU A 38 -0.81 18.27 6.39
CA GLU A 38 -1.40 18.62 7.67
C GLU A 38 -0.60 17.97 8.79
N ASN A 39 0.27 18.79 9.38
CA ASN A 39 0.81 18.68 10.73
C ASN A 39 1.11 17.24 11.20
N LYS A 40 2.25 16.69 10.79
CA LYS A 40 2.87 15.61 11.56
C LYS A 40 3.24 16.18 12.92
N ASP A 41 2.41 15.94 13.94
CA ASP A 41 2.91 15.86 15.30
C ASP A 41 4.02 14.80 15.28
N GLU A 42 5.27 15.25 15.31
CA GLU A 42 6.45 14.38 15.34
C GLU A 42 6.45 13.66 16.69
N ARG A 43 5.68 12.57 16.76
CA ARG A 43 5.72 11.66 17.89
C ARG A 43 7.11 11.03 17.93
N GLU A 44 7.73 11.02 19.10
CA GLU A 44 8.94 10.24 19.30
C GLU A 44 8.63 8.76 19.14
N LEU A 45 9.35 8.10 18.23
CA LEU A 45 9.27 6.65 18.04
C LEU A 45 10.00 5.95 19.18
N SER A 46 9.41 4.86 19.69
CA SER A 46 10.10 3.92 20.57
C SER A 46 11.27 3.24 19.85
N GLU A 47 12.21 2.69 20.62
CA GLU A 47 13.36 1.97 20.05
C GLU A 47 12.92 0.77 19.18
N ILE A 48 11.86 0.08 19.59
CA ILE A 48 11.28 -1.05 18.83
C ILE A 48 10.69 -0.57 17.49
N GLU A 49 10.00 0.57 17.48
CA GLU A 49 9.48 1.15 16.24
C GLU A 49 10.61 1.58 15.30
N LYS A 50 11.68 2.18 15.84
CA LYS A 50 12.87 2.55 15.04
C LYS A 50 13.52 1.31 14.42
N GLU A 51 13.68 0.24 15.18
CA GLU A 51 14.21 -1.03 14.69
C GLU A 51 13.30 -1.66 13.63
N ALA A 52 11.99 -1.69 13.88
CA ALA A 52 11.00 -2.20 12.93
C ALA A 52 11.06 -1.42 11.60
N TRP A 53 11.13 -0.09 11.64
CA TRP A 53 11.30 0.74 10.44
C TRP A 53 12.59 0.45 9.70
N LYS A 54 13.70 0.23 10.43
CA LYS A 54 14.97 -0.15 9.82
C LYS A 54 14.87 -1.48 9.08
N LEU A 55 14.23 -2.48 9.67
CA LEU A 55 14.02 -3.80 9.05
C LEU A 55 13.09 -3.71 7.84
N LEU A 56 11.97 -2.97 7.95
CA LEU A 56 11.03 -2.76 6.85
C LEU A 56 11.71 -2.07 5.66
N ARG A 57 12.50 -1.02 5.90
CA ARG A 57 13.29 -0.34 4.84
C ARG A 57 14.36 -1.25 4.25
N GLY A 58 14.95 -2.13 5.05
CA GLY A 58 15.88 -3.15 4.59
C GLY A 58 15.24 -4.22 3.69
N ALA A 59 13.92 -4.36 3.70
CA ALA A 59 13.18 -5.30 2.85
C ALA A 59 12.72 -4.67 1.52
N VAL A 60 12.93 -3.36 1.30
CA VAL A 60 12.45 -2.67 0.09
C VAL A 60 13.16 -3.18 -1.16
N VAL A 61 12.36 -3.49 -2.18
CA VAL A 61 12.83 -3.85 -3.53
C VAL A 61 12.74 -2.63 -4.42
N THR A 62 13.79 -2.39 -5.21
CA THR A 62 13.82 -1.33 -6.21
C THR A 62 13.87 -1.89 -7.63
N TYR A 63 13.21 -1.22 -8.56
CA TYR A 63 13.24 -1.52 -9.99
C TYR A 63 13.44 -0.21 -10.76
N CYS A 64 14.43 -0.17 -11.65
CA CYS A 64 14.84 1.04 -12.36
C CYS A 64 15.08 2.26 -11.43
N GLY A 65 15.58 2.02 -10.21
CA GLY A 65 15.85 3.06 -9.22
C GLY A 65 14.64 3.50 -8.38
N ASN A 66 13.44 3.00 -8.68
CA ASN A 66 12.22 3.33 -7.94
C ASN A 66 11.88 2.22 -6.94
N PRO A 67 11.38 2.52 -5.73
CA PRO A 67 10.89 1.50 -4.81
C PRO A 67 9.58 0.92 -5.33
N VAL A 68 9.47 -0.40 -5.39
CA VAL A 68 8.32 -1.11 -6.02
C VAL A 68 7.67 -2.17 -5.14
N GLY A 69 8.16 -2.40 -3.92
CA GLY A 69 7.60 -3.42 -3.03
C GLY A 69 8.55 -3.78 -1.88
N THR A 70 8.20 -4.83 -1.15
CA THR A 70 9.06 -5.45 -0.12
C THR A 70 9.21 -6.95 -0.37
N VAL A 71 10.39 -7.52 -0.16
CA VAL A 71 10.57 -8.98 -0.16
C VAL A 71 9.75 -9.63 0.96
N ALA A 72 9.32 -10.87 0.77
CA ALA A 72 8.58 -11.60 1.80
C ALA A 72 9.44 -11.95 3.01
N ALA A 73 10.73 -12.24 2.82
CA ALA A 73 11.69 -12.36 3.90
C ALA A 73 13.08 -11.84 3.49
N ASN A 74 13.76 -11.19 4.42
CA ASN A 74 15.15 -10.76 4.28
C ASN A 74 16.03 -11.52 5.28
N ASP A 75 16.00 -12.85 5.19
CA ASP A 75 16.79 -13.73 6.07
C ASP A 75 18.16 -14.04 5.46
N PRO A 76 19.27 -13.52 6.02
CA PRO A 76 20.62 -13.81 5.52
C PRO A 76 21.06 -15.27 5.77
N ALA A 77 20.37 -16.02 6.64
CA ALA A 77 20.65 -17.43 6.87
C ALA A 77 20.03 -18.34 5.80
N ASP A 78 19.09 -17.83 5.01
CA ASP A 78 18.44 -18.59 3.94
C ASP A 78 19.33 -18.65 2.70
N LYS A 79 19.90 -19.82 2.45
CA LYS A 79 20.80 -20.06 1.31
C LYS A 79 20.05 -20.33 0.01
N GLN A 80 18.76 -20.65 0.08
CA GLN A 80 17.93 -21.00 -1.07
C GLN A 80 16.50 -20.49 -0.84
N PRO A 81 16.29 -19.16 -0.93
CA PRO A 81 14.97 -18.59 -0.78
C PRO A 81 14.06 -19.16 -1.87
N LEU A 82 13.08 -19.97 -1.45
CA LEU A 82 12.24 -20.76 -2.36
C LEU A 82 11.20 -19.91 -3.13
N ASN A 83 11.26 -18.58 -2.97
CA ASN A 83 10.39 -17.49 -3.45
C ASN A 83 10.33 -16.32 -2.45
N TYR A 84 10.89 -16.47 -1.25
CA TYR A 84 10.83 -15.44 -0.20
C TYR A 84 11.66 -14.18 -0.51
N ASP A 85 12.51 -14.25 -1.53
CA ASP A 85 13.24 -13.13 -2.13
C ASP A 85 12.36 -12.28 -3.09
N GLN A 86 11.09 -12.66 -3.29
CA GLN A 86 10.16 -11.98 -4.19
C GLN A 86 9.14 -11.12 -3.44
N VAL A 87 8.47 -10.23 -4.21
CA VAL A 87 7.38 -9.39 -3.72
C VAL A 87 6.04 -10.12 -3.92
N PHE A 88 5.40 -10.53 -2.83
CA PHE A 88 4.03 -11.05 -2.87
C PHE A 88 3.02 -9.94 -2.65
N ILE A 89 1.95 -9.91 -3.47
CA ILE A 89 0.90 -8.88 -3.36
C ILE A 89 0.30 -8.86 -1.95
N ARG A 90 -0.08 -10.02 -1.42
CA ARG A 90 -0.65 -10.18 -0.09
C ARG A 90 0.27 -9.62 1.00
N ASP A 91 1.57 -9.92 0.89
CA ASP A 91 2.54 -9.61 1.94
C ASP A 91 2.98 -8.14 1.88
N PHE A 92 2.86 -7.49 0.71
CA PHE A 92 3.11 -6.07 0.57
C PHE A 92 2.00 -5.18 1.14
N VAL A 93 0.74 -5.66 1.27
CA VAL A 93 -0.38 -4.86 1.79
C VAL A 93 -0.08 -4.19 3.15
N PRO A 94 0.39 -4.90 4.20
CA PRO A 94 0.74 -4.26 5.46
C PRO A 94 1.90 -3.25 5.33
N SER A 95 2.92 -3.54 4.51
CA SER A 95 4.01 -2.59 4.23
C SER A 95 3.49 -1.33 3.57
N ALA A 96 2.60 -1.47 2.58
CA ALA A 96 1.99 -0.36 1.87
C ALA A 96 1.23 0.57 2.82
N LEU A 97 0.44 0.01 3.75
CA LEU A 97 -0.26 0.79 4.77
C LEU A 97 0.72 1.54 5.67
N ALA A 98 1.80 0.91 6.12
CA ALA A 98 2.81 1.56 6.94
C ALA A 98 3.45 2.75 6.20
N PHE A 99 3.85 2.58 4.94
CA PHE A 99 4.42 3.65 4.13
C PHE A 99 3.41 4.78 3.86
N LEU A 100 2.15 4.46 3.55
CA LEU A 100 1.09 5.47 3.35
C LEU A 100 0.86 6.30 4.61
N LEU A 101 0.74 5.66 5.77
CA LEU A 101 0.56 6.34 7.06
C LEU A 101 1.79 7.20 7.42
N ASN A 102 2.97 6.84 6.92
CA ASN A 102 4.17 7.66 7.08
C ASN A 102 4.34 8.73 5.99
N GLY A 103 3.40 8.87 5.05
CA GLY A 103 3.48 9.83 3.93
C GLY A 103 4.46 9.42 2.82
N GLU A 104 4.98 8.20 2.84
CA GLU A 104 5.92 7.64 1.86
C GLU A 104 5.15 6.89 0.74
N GLY A 105 4.18 7.55 0.08
CA GLY A 105 3.26 6.90 -0.86
C GLY A 105 3.84 6.43 -2.20
N GLU A 106 5.07 6.84 -2.54
CA GLU A 106 5.72 6.55 -3.83
C GLU A 106 5.87 5.03 -4.09
N ILE A 107 6.30 4.27 -3.08
CA ILE A 107 6.46 2.82 -3.18
C ILE A 107 5.14 2.12 -3.52
N VAL A 108 4.02 2.61 -2.99
CA VAL A 108 2.68 2.04 -3.23
C VAL A 108 2.20 2.38 -4.64
N LYS A 109 2.39 3.63 -5.07
CA LYS A 109 2.10 4.03 -6.46
C LYS A 109 2.83 3.15 -7.46
N ASN A 110 4.14 2.98 -7.27
CA ASN A 110 4.97 2.21 -8.19
C ASN A 110 4.61 0.73 -8.17
N PHE A 111 4.37 0.15 -6.98
CA PHE A 111 3.88 -1.23 -6.85
C PHE A 111 2.61 -1.46 -7.67
N LEU A 112 1.61 -0.57 -7.56
CA LEU A 112 0.35 -0.69 -8.30
C LEU A 112 0.55 -0.56 -9.82
N LEU A 113 1.38 0.38 -10.26
CA LEU A 113 1.65 0.56 -11.69
C LEU A 113 2.37 -0.65 -12.30
N HIS A 114 3.36 -1.20 -11.61
CA HIS A 114 4.11 -2.35 -12.11
C HIS A 114 3.33 -3.65 -12.02
N THR A 115 2.53 -3.86 -10.97
CA THR A 115 1.67 -5.04 -10.88
C THR A 115 0.57 -5.04 -11.94
N LEU A 116 0.03 -3.86 -12.30
CA LEU A 116 -0.92 -3.71 -13.40
C LEU A 116 -0.31 -4.13 -14.75
N GLN A 117 0.97 -3.83 -15.00
CA GLN A 117 1.68 -4.21 -16.22
C GLN A 117 1.93 -5.73 -16.34
N LEU A 118 1.84 -6.46 -15.23
CA LEU A 118 2.08 -7.90 -15.17
C LEU A 118 0.80 -8.74 -15.30
N GLN A 119 -0.38 -8.11 -15.47
CA GLN A 119 -1.67 -8.78 -15.67
C GLN A 119 -1.86 -9.28 -17.10
#